data_AF-A0A6A0GX34-F1
#
_entry.id   AF-A0A6A0GX34-F1
#
_cell.length_a   1.000
_cell.length_b   1.000
_cell.length_c   1.000
_cell.angle_alpha   90.00
_cell.angle_beta   90.00
_cell.angle_gamma   90.00
#
_symmetry.space_group_name_H-M   'P 1'
#
loop_
_entity.id
_entity.type
_entity.pdbx_description
1 polymer ?
#
loop_
_entity_poly.entity_id
_entity_poly.type
_entity_poly.pdbx_seq_one_letter_code
_entity_poly.pdbx_strand_id
1 'polypeptide(L)'
;MQHKRGIVGKALREPGYSRPAPFPYKEKEYTFWRALLDDTTQRFDENSKIIVVDGPPTGNKDKFAKELADELDMFYIPGANMDSIYVNEYGFDRRTINHKLPQIFHSVDIEDFLRNPNRRATTRLQFHLMKIRFTQYQDAINHLLNTGMLLTRKIICQ
;
A
#
# COMPACT_ATOMS: atom_id res chain seq x y z
N MET A 1 20.30 18.05 11.38
CA MET A 1 19.31 17.57 12.37
C MET A 1 19.74 16.19 12.85
N GLN A 2 19.82 15.97 14.15
CA GLN A 2 20.23 14.67 14.69
C GLN A 2 18.99 13.77 14.71
N HIS A 3 18.85 12.87 13.73
CA HIS A 3 17.71 11.95 13.68
C HIS A 3 17.73 11.05 14.92
N LYS A 4 16.78 11.21 15.84
CA LYS A 4 16.59 10.24 16.92
C LYS A 4 16.11 8.93 16.30
N ARG A 5 16.69 7.81 16.73
CA ARG A 5 16.43 6.47 16.17
C ARG A 5 15.17 5.85 16.77
N GLY A 6 14.03 6.54 16.72
CA GLY A 6 12.76 6.11 17.32
C GLY A 6 11.54 6.36 16.44
N ILE A 7 10.38 5.81 16.84
CA ILE A 7 9.05 6.17 16.33
C ILE A 7 8.34 6.89 17.47
N VAL A 8 7.73 8.04 17.18
CA VAL A 8 7.12 8.90 18.19
C VAL A 8 5.62 9.03 17.90
N GLY A 9 4.78 8.70 18.88
CA GLY A 9 3.34 8.91 18.78
C GLY A 9 2.97 10.39 18.77
N LYS A 10 1.81 10.73 18.20
CA LYS A 10 1.32 12.12 18.11
C LYS A 10 1.34 12.86 19.45
N ALA A 11 1.07 12.18 20.55
CA ALA A 11 1.06 12.75 21.90
C ALA A 11 2.45 13.15 22.43
N LEU A 12 3.52 12.57 21.89
CA LEU A 12 4.90 12.77 22.35
C LEU A 12 5.72 13.68 21.41
N ARG A 13 5.09 14.20 20.34
CA ARG A 13 5.74 15.09 19.38
C ARG A 13 5.97 16.48 19.98
N GLU A 14 7.03 17.15 19.54
CA GLU A 14 7.34 18.50 20.00
C GLU A 14 6.19 19.47 19.66
N PRO A 15 5.65 20.22 20.63
CA PRO A 15 4.55 21.14 20.38
C PRO A 15 5.00 22.25 19.42
N GLY A 16 4.36 22.33 18.25
CA GLY A 16 4.65 23.34 17.22
C GLY A 16 5.48 22.86 16.02
N TYR A 17 5.88 21.57 15.97
CA TYR A 17 6.50 21.01 14.78
C TYR A 17 5.48 20.90 13.63
N SER A 18 5.68 21.69 12.57
CA SER A 18 4.91 21.60 11.32
C SER A 18 5.78 20.99 10.23
N ARG A 19 5.26 19.98 9.52
CA ARG A 19 6.00 19.35 8.43
C ARG A 19 6.16 20.32 7.25
N PRO A 20 7.28 20.26 6.52
CA PRO A 20 7.42 21.01 5.28
C PRO A 20 6.35 20.60 4.27
N ALA A 21 5.97 21.52 3.39
CA ALA A 21 4.96 21.25 2.38
C ALA A 21 5.36 20.07 1.48
N PRO A 22 4.44 19.12 1.22
CA PRO A 22 4.74 17.96 0.40
C PRO A 22 4.95 18.36 -1.06
N PHE A 23 5.82 17.64 -1.77
CA PHE A 23 5.98 17.81 -3.20
C PHE A 23 4.76 17.24 -3.95
N PRO A 24 4.14 17.98 -4.91
CA PRO A 24 2.98 17.53 -5.66
C PRO A 24 3.35 16.51 -6.76
N TYR A 25 3.70 15.29 -6.34
CA TYR A 25 4.22 14.22 -7.20
C TYR A 25 3.22 13.63 -8.19
N LYS A 26 1.92 13.88 -8.00
CA LYS A 26 0.86 13.44 -8.93
C LYS A 26 0.76 14.34 -10.16
N GLU A 27 1.11 15.61 -10.02
CA GLU A 27 0.96 16.62 -11.06
C GLU A 27 2.29 16.96 -11.74
N LYS A 28 3.40 16.82 -11.00
CA LYS A 28 4.71 17.25 -11.46
C LYS A 28 5.72 16.12 -11.39
N GLU A 29 6.48 15.99 -12.47
CA GLU A 29 7.58 15.05 -12.54
C GLU A 29 8.78 15.54 -11.72
N TYR A 30 9.48 14.56 -11.15
CA TYR A 30 10.73 14.76 -10.43
C TYR A 30 11.90 14.45 -11.38
N THR A 31 12.45 15.49 -12.00
CA THR A 31 13.53 15.39 -12.97
C THR A 31 14.89 15.59 -12.30
N PHE A 32 15.97 15.19 -12.99
CA PHE A 32 17.34 15.32 -12.50
C PHE A 32 17.71 16.74 -12.06
N TRP A 33 17.35 17.77 -12.85
CA TRP A 33 17.59 19.18 -12.50
C TRP A 33 16.88 19.59 -11.21
N ARG A 34 15.70 19.03 -10.96
CA ARG A 34 14.95 19.26 -9.74
C ARG A 34 15.55 18.55 -8.55
N ALA A 35 16.10 17.35 -8.75
CA ALA A 35 16.81 16.62 -7.71
C ALA A 35 18.06 17.35 -7.19
N LEU A 36 18.67 18.21 -8.02
CA LEU A 36 19.78 19.06 -7.60
C LEU A 36 19.32 20.28 -6.78
N LEU A 37 18.10 20.77 -6.99
CA LEU A 37 17.55 21.96 -6.33
C LEU A 37 16.69 21.63 -5.10
N ASP A 38 16.04 20.47 -5.09
CA ASP A 38 15.10 20.03 -4.08
C ASP A 38 15.53 18.67 -3.54
N ASP A 39 16.13 18.66 -2.35
CA ASP A 39 16.52 17.40 -1.69
C ASP A 39 15.32 16.80 -0.94
N THR A 40 15.00 15.55 -1.25
CA THR A 40 13.96 14.77 -0.57
C THR A 40 14.22 14.60 0.93
N THR A 41 15.48 14.61 1.37
CA THR A 41 15.85 14.37 2.77
C THR A 41 15.33 15.43 3.74
N GLN A 42 15.09 16.66 3.27
CA GLN A 42 14.58 17.75 4.09
C GLN A 42 13.18 17.48 4.65
N ARG A 43 12.44 16.57 4.02
CA ARG A 43 11.07 16.20 4.41
C ARG A 43 11.04 15.01 5.37
N PHE A 44 12.19 14.35 5.59
CA PHE A 44 12.24 13.18 6.46
C PHE A 44 12.26 13.57 7.93
N ASP A 45 11.35 12.94 8.67
CA ASP A 45 11.20 13.01 10.11
C ASP A 45 11.52 11.63 10.73
N GLU A 46 11.52 11.55 12.05
CA GLU A 46 11.68 10.31 12.82
C GLU A 46 10.62 9.26 12.42
N ASN A 47 9.42 9.75 12.09
CA ASN A 47 8.29 8.98 11.58
C ASN A 47 8.30 8.83 10.04
N SER A 48 9.45 8.85 9.36
CA SER A 48 9.53 8.56 7.91
C SER A 48 10.03 7.14 7.66
N LYS A 49 9.23 6.15 8.05
CA LYS A 49 9.51 4.70 7.85
C LYS A 49 8.36 4.06 7.05
N ILE A 50 8.47 2.79 6.71
CA ILE A 50 7.36 1.99 6.17
C ILE A 50 7.08 0.90 7.19
N ILE A 51 5.86 0.84 7.70
CA ILE A 51 5.43 -0.20 8.65
C ILE A 51 4.55 -1.18 7.89
N VAL A 52 4.93 -2.45 7.98
CA VAL A 52 4.17 -3.56 7.41
C VAL A 52 3.53 -4.34 8.54
N VAL A 53 2.21 -4.40 8.54
CA VAL A 53 1.41 -5.22 9.44
C VAL A 53 1.07 -6.52 8.74
N ASP A 54 1.58 -7.63 9.25
CA ASP A 54 1.39 -8.97 8.68
C ASP A 54 0.77 -9.95 9.70
N GLY A 55 0.22 -11.07 9.22
CA GLY A 55 -0.31 -12.16 10.03
C GLY A 55 -1.35 -13.04 9.31
N PRO A 56 -2.18 -13.80 10.02
CA PRO A 56 -3.22 -14.64 9.40
C PRO A 56 -4.41 -13.82 8.86
N PRO A 57 -5.16 -14.31 7.85
CA PRO A 57 -6.27 -13.58 7.23
C PRO A 57 -7.43 -13.29 8.18
N THR A 58 -7.65 -14.12 9.20
CA THR A 58 -8.76 -14.01 10.17
C THR A 58 -8.57 -12.89 11.21
N GLY A 59 -7.42 -12.22 11.24
CA GLY A 59 -7.15 -11.18 12.23
C GLY A 59 -7.75 -9.82 11.88
N ASN A 60 -8.15 -9.04 12.89
CA ASN A 60 -8.60 -7.64 12.77
C ASN A 60 -7.46 -6.65 12.43
N LYS A 61 -6.58 -7.03 11.50
CA LYS A 61 -5.39 -6.24 11.15
C LYS A 61 -5.72 -4.94 10.46
N ASP A 62 -6.83 -4.88 9.73
CA ASP A 62 -7.26 -3.64 9.07
C ASP A 62 -7.61 -2.57 10.09
N LYS A 63 -8.30 -2.97 11.17
CA LYS A 63 -8.64 -2.06 12.26
C LYS A 63 -7.36 -1.63 13.00
N PHE A 64 -6.50 -2.58 13.35
CA PHE A 64 -5.23 -2.27 14.02
C PHE A 64 -4.33 -1.34 13.18
N ALA A 65 -4.19 -1.61 11.89
CA ALA A 65 -3.34 -0.81 11.01
C ALA A 65 -3.88 0.61 10.78
N LYS A 66 -5.21 0.79 10.83
CA LYS A 66 -5.85 2.12 10.80
C LYS A 66 -5.62 2.87 12.10
N GLU A 67 -5.91 2.25 13.25
CA GLU A 67 -5.68 2.85 14.57
C GLU A 67 -4.21 3.23 14.77
N LEU A 68 -3.29 2.36 14.36
CA LEU A 68 -1.85 2.64 14.40
C LEU A 68 -1.46 3.80 13.48
N ALA A 69 -2.07 3.90 12.29
CA ALA A 69 -1.82 5.02 11.38
C ALA A 69 -2.30 6.35 11.98
N ASP A 70 -3.46 6.35 12.61
CA ASP A 70 -4.06 7.53 13.24
C ASP A 70 -3.24 8.02 14.44
N GLU A 71 -2.71 7.10 15.26
CA GLU A 71 -1.88 7.42 16.42
C GLU A 71 -0.51 7.98 16.03
N LEU A 72 0.09 7.43 14.97
CA LEU A 72 1.41 7.82 14.48
C LEU A 72 1.37 8.95 13.43
N ASP A 73 0.17 9.42 13.07
CA ASP A 73 -0.07 10.44 12.03
C ASP A 73 0.54 10.05 10.67
N MET A 74 0.12 8.88 10.20
CA MET A 74 0.60 8.19 9.01
C MET A 74 -0.50 7.99 7.98
N PHE A 75 -0.11 7.76 6.73
CA PHE A 75 -1.06 7.39 5.69
C PHE A 75 -1.28 5.86 5.67
N TYR A 76 -2.55 5.45 5.72
CA TYR A 76 -2.96 4.05 5.67
C TYR A 76 -3.16 3.58 4.24
N ILE A 77 -2.45 2.52 3.84
CA ILE A 77 -2.66 1.84 2.55
C ILE A 77 -3.50 0.57 2.79
N PRO A 78 -4.64 0.42 2.10
CA PRO A 78 -5.44 -0.79 2.21
C PRO A 78 -4.71 -2.01 1.65
N GLY A 79 -5.04 -3.19 2.16
CA GLY A 79 -4.46 -4.44 1.67
C GLY A 79 -4.68 -4.68 0.17
N ALA A 80 -3.80 -5.49 -0.43
CA ALA A 80 -3.93 -5.90 -1.82
C ALA A 80 -5.27 -6.61 -2.05
N ASN A 81 -6.08 -6.06 -2.96
CA ASN A 81 -7.37 -6.62 -3.36
C ASN A 81 -7.37 -6.86 -4.88
N MET A 82 -7.93 -7.99 -5.29
CA MET A 82 -8.06 -8.43 -6.69
C MET A 82 -9.03 -7.56 -7.50
N ASP A 83 -9.87 -6.78 -6.83
CA ASP A 83 -10.81 -5.85 -7.48
C ASP A 83 -10.09 -4.85 -8.40
N SER A 84 -8.86 -4.46 -8.06
CA SER A 84 -8.02 -3.59 -8.90
C SER A 84 -7.71 -4.15 -10.29
N ILE A 85 -7.81 -5.47 -10.49
CA ILE A 85 -7.54 -6.16 -11.76
C ILE A 85 -8.84 -6.59 -12.44
N TYR A 86 -9.85 -6.97 -11.67
CA TYR A 86 -11.08 -7.55 -12.20
C TYR A 86 -12.17 -6.52 -12.48
N VAL A 87 -12.16 -5.38 -11.79
CA VAL A 87 -13.07 -4.27 -12.05
C VAL A 87 -12.43 -3.37 -13.11
N ASN A 88 -13.09 -3.27 -14.27
CA ASN A 88 -12.68 -2.34 -15.32
C ASN A 88 -12.96 -0.89 -14.92
N GLU A 89 -12.37 0.07 -15.64
CA GLU A 89 -12.63 1.51 -15.44
C GLU A 89 -14.12 1.89 -15.55
N TYR A 90 -14.88 1.15 -16.36
CA TYR A 90 -16.33 1.29 -16.50
C TYR A 90 -17.14 0.69 -15.33
N GLY A 91 -16.48 0.17 -14.29
CA GLY A 91 -17.12 -0.49 -13.14
C GLY A 91 -17.60 -1.93 -13.43
N PHE A 92 -17.22 -2.50 -14.56
CA PHE A 92 -17.62 -3.86 -14.93
C PHE A 92 -16.71 -4.90 -14.27
N ASP A 93 -17.29 -5.79 -13.45
CA ASP A 93 -16.56 -6.90 -12.83
C ASP A 93 -16.50 -8.12 -13.79
N ARG A 94 -15.28 -8.48 -14.19
CA ARG A 94 -14.99 -9.64 -15.05
C ARG A 94 -15.35 -10.97 -14.41
N ARG A 95 -15.51 -11.04 -13.08
CA ARG A 95 -15.97 -12.28 -12.41
C ARG A 95 -17.39 -12.67 -12.84
N THR A 96 -18.23 -11.69 -13.22
CA THR A 96 -19.63 -11.94 -13.62
C THR A 96 -19.74 -12.81 -14.88
N ILE A 97 -18.78 -12.72 -15.79
CA ILE A 97 -18.77 -13.48 -17.06
C ILE A 97 -18.11 -14.86 -16.96
N ASN A 98 -17.64 -15.26 -15.77
CA ASN A 98 -16.99 -16.56 -15.57
C ASN A 98 -17.87 -17.73 -16.07
N HIS A 99 -19.19 -17.68 -15.88
CA HIS A 99 -20.11 -18.71 -16.33
C HIS A 99 -20.14 -18.93 -17.85
N LYS A 100 -19.75 -17.91 -18.64
CA LYS A 100 -19.69 -17.99 -20.12
C LYS A 100 -18.33 -18.46 -20.64
N LEU A 101 -17.31 -18.46 -19.78
CA LEU A 101 -15.94 -18.75 -20.16
C LEU A 101 -15.56 -20.21 -19.84
N PRO A 102 -14.59 -20.79 -20.58
CA PRO A 102 -13.99 -22.07 -20.19
C PRO A 102 -13.30 -21.94 -18.83
N GLN A 103 -13.25 -23.02 -18.05
CA GLN A 103 -12.67 -23.05 -16.71
C GLN A 103 -11.22 -22.54 -16.64
N ILE A 104 -10.47 -22.64 -17.74
CA ILE A 104 -9.08 -22.18 -17.87
C ILE A 104 -8.99 -20.65 -17.85
N PHE A 105 -10.05 -19.93 -18.22
CA PHE A 105 -10.10 -18.46 -18.34
C PHE A 105 -10.90 -17.78 -17.25
N HIS A 106 -11.41 -18.52 -16.26
CA HIS A 106 -12.13 -17.88 -15.16
C HIS A 106 -11.19 -17.00 -14.35
N SER A 107 -11.69 -15.83 -13.99
CA SER A 107 -11.14 -15.01 -12.92
C SER A 107 -11.31 -15.78 -11.62
N VAL A 108 -10.21 -15.97 -10.89
CA VAL A 108 -10.17 -16.69 -9.62
C VAL A 108 -9.93 -15.69 -8.50
N ASP A 109 -10.68 -15.83 -7.42
CA ASP A 109 -10.46 -15.07 -6.20
C ASP A 109 -9.85 -15.91 -5.07
N ILE A 110 -9.51 -15.26 -3.96
CA ILE A 110 -9.03 -15.91 -2.74
C ILE A 110 -10.08 -16.91 -2.23
N GLU A 111 -11.37 -16.57 -2.25
CA GLU A 111 -12.44 -17.48 -1.82
C GLU A 111 -12.51 -18.75 -2.68
N ASP A 112 -12.33 -18.61 -4.00
CA ASP A 112 -12.30 -19.74 -4.92
C ASP A 112 -11.08 -20.64 -4.67
N PHE A 113 -9.93 -20.01 -4.36
CA PHE A 113 -8.73 -20.73 -3.97
C PHE A 113 -8.92 -21.53 -2.68
N LEU A 114 -9.59 -20.94 -1.67
CA LEU A 114 -9.91 -21.64 -0.42
C LEU A 114 -10.84 -22.83 -0.64
N ARG A 115 -11.74 -22.77 -1.62
CA ARG A 115 -12.63 -23.89 -1.97
C ARG A 115 -11.91 -24.99 -2.75
N ASN A 116 -11.03 -24.63 -3.69
CA ASN A 116 -10.28 -25.60 -4.48
C ASN A 116 -8.86 -25.11 -4.81
N PRO A 117 -7.86 -25.52 -4.00
CA PRO A 117 -6.49 -25.03 -4.15
C PRO A 117 -5.77 -25.59 -5.39
N ASN A 118 -6.18 -26.76 -5.88
CA ASN A 118 -5.48 -27.52 -6.94
C ASN A 118 -5.82 -27.05 -8.37
N ARG A 119 -6.55 -25.95 -8.51
CA ARG A 119 -6.90 -25.40 -9.82
C ARG A 119 -5.67 -24.79 -10.50
N ARG A 120 -5.44 -25.04 -11.79
CA ARG A 120 -4.34 -24.41 -12.56
C ARG A 120 -4.36 -22.87 -12.53
N ALA A 121 -5.52 -22.27 -12.32
CA ALA A 121 -5.67 -20.81 -12.25
C ALA A 121 -5.17 -20.21 -10.92
N THR A 122 -4.89 -21.02 -9.89
CA THR A 122 -4.28 -20.59 -8.62
C THR A 122 -2.95 -19.89 -8.82
N THR A 123 -2.09 -20.38 -9.73
CA THR A 123 -0.79 -19.75 -10.02
C THR A 123 -0.96 -18.32 -10.52
N ARG A 124 -2.04 -18.04 -11.28
CA ARG A 124 -2.33 -16.69 -11.77
C ARG A 124 -2.78 -15.76 -10.65
N LEU A 125 -3.62 -16.25 -9.73
CA LEU A 125 -4.03 -15.52 -8.54
C LEU A 125 -2.80 -15.06 -7.75
N GLN A 126 -1.87 -15.98 -7.46
CA GLN A 126 -0.65 -15.66 -6.71
C GLN A 126 0.20 -14.60 -7.43
N PHE A 127 0.36 -14.72 -8.76
CA PHE A 127 1.12 -13.75 -9.55
C PHE A 127 0.45 -12.37 -9.56
N HIS A 128 -0.88 -12.32 -9.69
CA HIS A 128 -1.64 -11.08 -9.63
C HIS A 128 -1.57 -10.40 -8.26
N LEU A 129 -1.73 -11.16 -7.18
CA LEU A 129 -1.55 -10.65 -5.81
C LEU A 129 -0.14 -10.11 -5.60
N MET A 130 0.89 -10.81 -6.07
CA MET A 130 2.27 -10.33 -6.02
C MET A 130 2.45 -9.01 -6.79
N LYS A 131 1.87 -8.90 -8.00
CA LYS A 131 1.94 -7.68 -8.80
C LYS A 131 1.27 -6.49 -8.10
N ILE A 132 0.06 -6.67 -7.57
CA ILE A 132 -0.65 -5.61 -6.83
C ILE A 132 0.18 -5.18 -5.61
N ARG A 133 0.70 -6.16 -4.86
CA ARG A 133 1.53 -5.91 -3.68
C ARG A 133 2.78 -5.12 -4.01
N PHE A 134 3.38 -5.37 -5.18
CA PHE A 134 4.55 -4.66 -5.64
C PHE A 134 4.20 -3.22 -6.03
N THR A 135 3.14 -3.00 -6.80
CA THR A 135 2.67 -1.66 -7.17
C THR A 135 2.32 -0.82 -5.94
N GLN A 136 1.59 -1.38 -4.98
CA GLN A 136 1.29 -0.69 -3.71
C GLN A 136 2.56 -0.29 -2.93
N TYR A 137 3.62 -1.10 -3.02
CA TYR A 137 4.88 -0.78 -2.36
C TYR A 137 5.65 0.33 -3.11
N GLN A 138 5.56 0.38 -4.43
CA GLN A 138 6.10 1.49 -5.22
C GLN A 138 5.37 2.79 -4.91
N ASP A 139 4.03 2.76 -4.87
CA ASP A 139 3.21 3.92 -4.49
C ASP A 139 3.54 4.38 -3.07
N ALA A 140 3.83 3.42 -2.19
CA ALA A 140 4.27 3.72 -0.85
C ALA A 140 5.61 4.48 -0.82
N ILE A 141 6.63 3.95 -1.48
CA ILE A 141 7.92 4.63 -1.57
C ILE A 141 7.77 6.01 -2.19
N ASN A 142 7.00 6.13 -3.27
CA ASN A 142 6.75 7.41 -3.93
C ASN A 142 6.10 8.43 -2.98
N HIS A 143 5.11 8.00 -2.19
CA HIS A 143 4.48 8.89 -1.22
C HIS A 143 5.45 9.28 -0.09
N LEU A 144 6.23 8.32 0.43
CA LEU A 144 7.22 8.57 1.49
C LEU A 144 8.28 9.59 1.04
N LEU A 145 8.85 9.44 -0.16
CA LEU A 145 9.91 10.32 -0.67
C LEU A 145 9.44 11.76 -0.91
N ASN A 146 8.16 11.94 -1.29
CA ASN A 146 7.62 13.25 -1.65
C ASN A 146 6.98 14.00 -0.48
N THR A 147 6.40 13.27 0.48
CA THR A 147 5.69 13.86 1.62
C THR A 147 6.46 13.77 2.94
N GLY A 148 7.43 12.85 3.03
CA GLY A 148 8.06 12.47 4.29
C GLY A 148 7.11 11.74 5.26
N MET A 149 5.86 11.46 4.87
CA MET A 149 4.87 10.83 5.72
C MET A 149 4.99 9.31 5.69
N LEU A 150 4.99 8.71 6.89
CA LEU A 150 4.98 7.26 7.15
C LEU A 150 3.79 6.58 6.45
N LEU A 151 3.99 5.32 6.08
CA LEU A 151 2.95 4.46 5.51
C LEU A 151 2.75 3.19 6.30
N THR A 152 1.52 2.93 6.74
CA THR A 152 1.14 1.62 7.27
C THR A 152 0.55 0.80 6.13
N ARG A 153 1.09 -0.39 5.96
CA ARG A 153 0.64 -1.34 4.93
C ARG A 153 0.15 -2.62 5.58
N LYS A 154 -0.96 -3.15 5.09
CA LYS A 154 -1.36 -4.55 5.31
C LYS A 154 -0.60 -5.46 4.36
N ILE A 155 0.19 -6.39 4.87
CA ILE A 155 0.54 -7.61 4.13
C ILE A 155 -0.36 -8.73 4.64
N ILE A 156 -1.00 -9.43 3.71
CA ILE A 156 -1.65 -10.70 4.00
C ILE A 156 -0.64 -11.75 3.56
N CYS A 157 0.20 -12.28 4.45
CA CYS A 157 0.80 -13.57 4.18
C CYS A 157 -0.34 -14.60 4.06
N GLN A 158 -0.48 -15.15 2.86
CA GLN A 158 -1.17 -16.41 2.63
C GLN A 158 -0.14 -17.53 2.75
#